data_AF-A0A1V5AXV3-F1
#
_entry.id   AF-A0A1V5AXV3-F1
#
_cell.length_a   1.000
_cell.length_b   1.000
_cell.length_c   1.000
_cell.angle_alpha   90.00
_cell.angle_beta   90.00
_cell.angle_gamma   90.00
#
_symmetry.space_group_name_H-M   'P 1'
#
loop_
_entity.id
_entity.type
_entity.pdbx_description
1 polymer ?
#
loop_
_entity_poly.entity_id
_entity_poly.type
_entity_poly.pdbx_seq_one_letter_code
_entity_poly.pdbx_strand_id
1 'polypeptide(L)'
;MVLNDDEKKLASAETQEPQEHDDRLGRLTIQVLAVLGGLVGLFIAAFDIIASIIGGSSSHIPHGWSELIQAGGIVFLLLSLAAIAGAVFYTRNRKKAAWLLLGCGLLGFPIGYIAWIPFLGLLGWVMWTAPGVLLTAAGLLALISPQGLRSILGQADAEEGHGKRRPIDQAMFLSASLVVLGFLTVILLVAGFLVYAVEDSIKGEAGRDQDDFDSAIISGSMGRWDKAVKSYDDIIARNQSNVRAWEERAYALERMGKYEQANESLEMAEKLKSVE
;
A
#
# COMPACT_ATOMS: atom_id res chain seq x y z
N MET A 1 -8.73 23.81 58.99
CA MET A 1 -7.50 22.99 59.09
C MET A 1 -6.64 23.40 57.89
N VAL A 2 -5.66 24.27 58.10
CA VAL A 2 -4.76 24.73 57.03
C VAL A 2 -3.71 23.64 56.88
N LEU A 3 -3.74 22.91 55.76
CA LEU A 3 -2.75 21.87 55.47
C LEU A 3 -1.34 22.45 55.58
N ASN A 4 -0.47 21.78 56.33
CA ASN A 4 0.91 22.21 56.51
C ASN A 4 1.67 22.10 55.17
N ASP A 5 2.75 22.84 54.98
CA ASP A 5 3.46 22.89 53.69
C ASP A 5 3.99 21.52 53.25
N ASP A 6 4.25 20.61 54.20
CA ASP A 6 4.61 19.22 53.91
C ASP A 6 3.42 18.39 53.39
N GLU A 7 2.20 18.62 53.90
CA GLU A 7 0.98 17.96 53.41
C GLU A 7 0.59 18.46 52.01
N LYS A 8 0.85 19.74 51.70
CA LYS A 8 0.70 20.27 50.33
C LYS A 8 1.72 19.66 49.37
N LYS A 9 2.98 19.50 49.80
CA LYS A 9 4.02 18.83 49.00
C LYS A 9 3.67 17.37 48.76
N LEU A 10 3.25 16.64 49.79
CA LEU A 10 2.76 15.26 49.68
C LEU A 10 1.57 15.17 48.74
N ALA A 11 0.54 16.03 48.89
CA ALA A 11 -0.62 16.04 48.01
C ALA A 11 -0.26 16.39 46.55
N SER A 12 0.71 17.29 46.33
CA SER A 12 1.21 17.61 44.98
C SER A 12 2.07 16.50 44.36
N ALA A 13 2.84 15.77 45.17
CA ALA A 13 3.63 14.63 44.73
C ALA A 13 2.73 13.43 44.39
N GLU A 14 1.71 13.17 45.21
CA GLU A 14 0.72 12.11 45.00
C GLU A 14 -0.19 12.36 43.80
N THR A 15 -0.37 13.62 43.40
CA THR A 15 -1.09 13.99 42.16
C THR A 15 -0.20 14.05 40.92
N GLN A 16 1.12 14.26 41.06
CA GLN A 16 2.07 14.24 39.95
C GLN A 16 2.56 12.84 39.55
N GLU A 17 2.81 11.95 40.51
CA GLU A 17 3.26 10.57 40.24
C GLU A 17 2.34 9.73 39.33
N PRO A 18 0.99 9.78 39.46
CA PRO A 18 0.09 8.99 38.63
C PRO A 18 0.07 9.46 37.16
N GLN A 19 0.25 10.76 36.92
CA GLN A 19 0.18 11.36 35.60
C GLN A 19 1.47 11.13 34.79
N GLU A 20 2.62 11.02 35.47
CA GLU A 20 3.92 10.76 34.86
C GLU A 20 4.09 9.30 34.38
N HIS A 21 3.52 8.33 35.11
CA HIS A 21 3.61 6.92 34.75
C HIS A 21 2.75 6.55 33.52
N ASP A 22 1.58 7.16 33.36
CA ASP A 22 0.64 6.93 32.25
C ASP A 22 1.19 7.47 30.91
N ASP A 23 1.87 8.63 30.94
CA ASP A 23 2.57 9.21 29.78
C ASP A 23 3.83 8.42 29.38
N ARG A 24 4.44 7.67 30.32
CA ARG A 24 5.52 6.72 30.02
C ARG A 24 5.02 5.50 29.25
N LEU A 25 3.86 4.96 29.59
CA LEU A 25 3.36 3.74 28.98
C LEU A 25 2.96 3.95 27.51
N GLY A 26 2.17 4.98 27.21
CA GLY A 26 1.78 5.29 25.83
C GLY A 26 3.00 5.61 24.95
N ARG A 27 4.01 6.27 25.52
CA ARG A 27 5.30 6.53 24.85
C ARG A 27 6.05 5.22 24.55
N LEU A 28 6.13 4.30 25.50
CA LEU A 28 6.75 3.00 25.30
C LEU A 28 6.02 2.17 24.25
N THR A 29 4.68 2.14 24.27
CA THR A 29 3.88 1.44 23.26
C THR A 29 4.20 1.95 21.86
N ILE A 30 4.17 3.27 21.64
CA ILE A 30 4.48 3.87 20.33
C ILE A 30 5.91 3.54 19.90
N GLN A 31 6.89 3.60 20.81
CA GLN A 31 8.28 3.27 20.51
C GLN A 31 8.45 1.79 20.14
N VAL A 32 7.81 0.89 20.89
CA VAL A 32 7.86 -0.55 20.62
C VAL A 32 7.22 -0.87 19.27
N LEU A 33 6.03 -0.33 18.96
CA LEU A 33 5.40 -0.52 17.65
C LEU A 33 6.28 0.02 16.51
N ALA A 34 6.85 1.22 16.67
CA ALA A 34 7.72 1.83 15.66
C ALA A 34 9.00 1.03 15.43
N VAL A 35 9.64 0.54 16.49
CA VAL A 35 10.86 -0.28 16.40
C VAL A 35 10.54 -1.65 15.82
N LEU A 36 9.47 -2.32 16.27
CA LEU A 36 9.06 -3.61 15.71
C LEU A 36 8.70 -3.49 14.22
N GLY A 37 7.91 -2.49 13.85
CA GLY A 37 7.58 -2.22 12.45
C GLY A 37 8.81 -1.93 11.61
N GLY A 38 9.74 -1.12 12.12
CA GLY A 38 11.01 -0.84 11.45
C GLY A 38 11.92 -2.07 11.32
N LEU A 39 12.01 -2.92 12.35
CA LEU A 39 12.81 -4.15 12.29
C LEU A 39 12.25 -5.16 11.28
N VAL A 40 10.93 -5.38 11.29
CA VAL A 40 10.27 -6.23 10.31
C VAL A 40 10.48 -5.69 8.89
N GLY A 41 10.34 -4.38 8.70
CA GLY A 41 10.62 -3.74 7.41
C GLY A 41 12.08 -3.89 6.97
N LEU A 42 13.04 -3.86 7.90
CA LEU A 42 14.46 -4.08 7.61
C LEU A 42 14.74 -5.52 7.12
N PHE A 43 14.06 -6.51 7.71
CA PHE A 43 14.15 -7.90 7.24
C PHE A 43 13.61 -8.05 5.82
N ILE A 44 12.48 -7.42 5.51
CA ILE A 44 11.91 -7.42 4.15
C ILE A 44 12.87 -6.75 3.19
N ALA A 45 13.41 -5.58 3.55
CA ALA A 45 14.40 -4.87 2.73
C ALA A 45 15.64 -5.72 2.45
N ALA A 46 16.17 -6.39 3.46
CA ALA A 46 17.32 -7.28 3.31
C ALA A 46 17.00 -8.47 2.40
N PHE A 47 15.81 -9.07 2.57
CA PHE A 47 15.34 -10.15 1.72
C PHE A 47 15.24 -9.70 0.26
N ASP A 48 14.64 -8.53 -0.02
CA ASP A 48 14.48 -8.01 -1.38
C ASP A 48 15.83 -7.70 -2.04
N ILE A 49 16.77 -7.10 -1.31
CA ILE A 49 18.12 -6.82 -1.82
C ILE A 49 18.86 -8.14 -2.14
N ILE A 50 18.77 -9.14 -1.26
CA ILE A 50 19.41 -10.45 -1.47
C ILE A 50 18.75 -11.16 -2.66
N ALA A 51 17.41 -11.19 -2.71
CA ALA A 51 16.65 -11.79 -3.79
C ALA A 51 16.98 -11.15 -5.14
N SER A 52 17.19 -9.82 -5.18
CA SER A 52 17.64 -9.13 -6.38
C SER A 52 19.03 -9.57 -6.85
N ILE A 53 19.99 -9.75 -5.93
CA ILE A 53 21.36 -10.16 -6.29
C ILE A 53 21.36 -11.59 -6.85
N ILE A 54 20.60 -12.49 -6.21
CA ILE A 54 20.47 -13.89 -6.65
C ILE A 54 19.68 -13.98 -7.96
N GLY A 55 18.56 -13.25 -8.05
CA GLY A 55 17.67 -13.23 -9.21
C GLY A 55 18.31 -12.61 -10.45
N GLY A 56 19.12 -11.56 -10.30
CA GLY A 56 19.87 -10.95 -11.41
C GLY A 56 20.91 -11.87 -12.07
N SER A 57 21.25 -12.99 -11.41
CA SER A 57 22.14 -14.02 -11.96
C SER A 57 21.39 -15.10 -12.76
N SER A 58 20.05 -15.06 -12.76
CA SER A 58 19.18 -16.07 -13.36
C SER A 58 18.67 -15.59 -14.72
N SER A 59 18.90 -16.36 -15.80
CA SER A 59 18.51 -15.99 -17.17
C SER A 59 17.00 -15.90 -17.43
N HIS A 60 16.16 -16.16 -16.42
CA HIS A 60 14.69 -16.17 -16.54
C HIS A 60 14.00 -14.90 -16.03
N ILE A 61 14.73 -13.95 -15.43
CA ILE A 61 14.15 -12.68 -14.96
C ILE A 61 14.59 -11.57 -15.93
N PRO A 62 13.64 -10.89 -16.62
CA PRO A 62 13.99 -9.78 -17.49
C PRO A 62 14.74 -8.69 -16.71
N HIS A 63 15.82 -8.15 -17.27
CA HIS A 63 16.79 -7.31 -16.56
C HIS A 63 16.21 -6.09 -15.83
N GLY A 64 15.09 -5.52 -16.28
CA GLY A 64 14.44 -4.40 -15.59
C GLY A 64 13.77 -4.77 -14.25
N TRP A 65 13.41 -6.03 -14.04
CA TRP A 65 12.68 -6.45 -12.84
C TRP A 65 13.59 -6.63 -11.61
N SER A 66 14.85 -7.04 -11.81
CA SER A 66 15.82 -7.09 -10.71
C SER A 66 16.09 -5.69 -10.15
N GLU A 67 16.20 -4.68 -11.03
CA GLU A 67 16.40 -3.29 -10.61
C GLU A 67 15.19 -2.76 -9.81
N LEU A 68 13.97 -3.14 -10.21
CA LEU A 68 12.74 -2.73 -9.51
C LEU A 68 12.66 -3.32 -8.10
N ILE A 69 13.00 -4.60 -7.94
CA ILE A 69 13.03 -5.28 -6.63
C ILE A 69 14.13 -4.66 -5.76
N GLN A 70 15.30 -4.38 -6.33
CA GLN A 70 16.39 -3.71 -5.63
C GLN A 70 15.99 -2.31 -5.15
N ALA A 71 15.35 -1.53 -6.02
CA ALA A 71 14.84 -0.20 -5.69
C ALA A 71 13.79 -0.28 -4.57
N GLY A 72 12.87 -1.24 -4.64
CA GLY A 72 11.90 -1.53 -3.58
C GLY A 72 12.59 -1.83 -2.25
N GLY A 73 13.57 -2.73 -2.24
CA GLY A 73 14.35 -3.07 -1.06
C GLY A 73 15.09 -1.88 -0.45
N ILE A 74 15.70 -1.01 -1.27
CA ILE A 74 16.34 0.22 -0.79
C ILE A 74 15.32 1.18 -0.16
N VAL A 75 14.16 1.35 -0.78
CA VAL A 75 13.11 2.22 -0.25
C VAL A 75 12.58 1.67 1.07
N PHE A 76 12.33 0.35 1.17
CA PHE A 76 11.94 -0.28 2.43
C PHE A 76 12.99 -0.12 3.52
N LEU A 77 14.27 -0.20 3.18
CA LEU A 77 15.36 0.07 4.12
C LEU A 77 15.27 1.50 4.64
N LEU A 78 15.08 2.49 3.76
CA LEU A 78 14.95 3.89 4.14
C LEU A 78 13.72 4.15 5.02
N LEU A 79 12.56 3.60 4.66
CA LEU A 79 11.33 3.70 5.46
C LEU A 79 11.50 3.07 6.84
N SER A 80 12.19 1.93 6.90
CA SER A 80 12.46 1.20 8.15
C SER A 80 13.41 1.94 9.07
N LEU A 81 14.49 2.51 8.52
CA LEU A 81 15.41 3.37 9.28
C LEU A 81 14.72 4.65 9.74
N ALA A 82 13.90 5.26 8.88
CA ALA A 82 13.11 6.43 9.24
C ALA A 82 12.13 6.13 10.37
N ALA A 83 11.47 4.98 10.36
CA ALA A 83 10.59 4.54 11.45
C ALA A 83 11.33 4.40 12.78
N ILE A 84 12.50 3.76 12.79
CA ILE A 84 13.33 3.62 13.98
C ILE A 84 13.79 5.00 14.48
N ALA A 85 14.21 5.88 13.57
CA ALA A 85 14.56 7.26 13.90
C ALA A 85 13.35 8.01 14.48
N GLY A 86 12.15 7.79 13.95
CA GLY A 86 10.89 8.33 14.45
C GLY A 86 10.60 7.95 15.89
N ALA A 87 10.89 6.70 16.29
CA ALA A 87 10.76 6.23 17.67
C ALA A 87 11.66 7.02 18.64
N VAL A 88 12.90 7.31 18.22
CA VAL A 88 13.85 8.12 19.00
C VAL A 88 13.39 9.58 19.06
N PHE A 89 12.99 10.14 17.91
CA PHE A 89 12.57 11.54 17.78
C PHE A 89 11.25 11.85 18.48
N TYR A 90 10.43 10.83 18.77
CA TYR A 90 9.18 10.98 19.52
C TYR A 90 9.37 11.69 20.86
N THR A 91 10.51 11.45 21.52
CA THR A 91 10.85 12.12 22.79
C THR A 91 11.09 13.62 22.64
N ARG A 92 11.50 14.07 21.45
CA ARG A 92 11.85 15.46 21.15
C ARG A 92 10.70 16.24 20.50
N ASN A 93 9.97 15.62 19.57
CA ASN A 93 8.83 16.24 18.90
C ASN A 93 7.80 15.20 18.46
N ARG A 94 6.77 15.02 19.30
CA ARG A 94 5.71 14.02 19.10
C ARG A 94 4.99 14.18 17.76
N LYS A 95 4.60 15.40 17.37
CA LYS A 95 3.83 15.64 16.13
C LYS A 95 4.62 15.28 14.88
N LYS A 96 5.90 15.67 14.83
CA LYS A 96 6.76 15.34 13.68
C LYS A 96 7.02 13.84 13.59
N ALA A 97 7.28 13.18 14.72
CA ALA A 97 7.45 11.74 14.78
C ALA A 97 6.17 11.00 14.34
N ALA A 98 5.00 11.46 14.76
CA ALA A 98 3.72 10.86 14.41
C ALA A 98 3.46 10.89 12.89
N TRP A 99 3.63 12.05 12.26
CA TRP A 99 3.51 12.20 10.80
C TRP A 99 4.54 11.40 10.04
N LEU A 100 5.77 11.31 10.56
CA LEU A 100 6.81 10.51 9.95
C LEU A 100 6.46 9.01 9.99
N LEU A 101 5.99 8.50 11.13
CA LEU A 101 5.57 7.10 11.27
C LEU A 101 4.37 6.76 10.40
N LEU A 102 3.37 7.66 10.33
CA LEU A 102 2.22 7.53 9.43
C LEU A 102 2.66 7.48 7.97
N GLY A 103 3.53 8.39 7.56
CA GLY A 103 4.08 8.42 6.20
C GLY A 103 4.82 7.12 5.88
N CYS A 104 5.66 6.63 6.79
CA CYS A 104 6.39 5.37 6.58
C CYS A 104 5.47 4.17 6.49
N GLY A 105 4.44 4.11 7.33
CA GLY A 105 3.45 3.05 7.31
C GLY A 105 2.67 3.00 6.00
N LEU A 106 2.15 4.15 5.56
CA LEU A 106 1.28 4.25 4.38
C LEU A 106 2.03 4.16 3.05
N LEU A 107 3.21 4.78 2.94
CA LEU A 107 3.96 4.80 1.67
C LEU A 107 4.49 3.43 1.28
N GLY A 108 4.77 2.55 2.22
CA GLY A 108 5.29 1.23 1.89
C GLY A 108 4.27 0.30 1.20
N PHE A 109 2.96 0.57 1.27
CA PHE A 109 1.95 -0.21 0.54
C PHE A 109 2.06 -0.06 -0.99
N PRO A 110 1.95 1.16 -1.57
CA PRO A 110 2.11 1.33 -3.01
C PRO A 110 3.51 0.97 -3.48
N ILE A 111 4.55 1.27 -2.69
CA ILE A 111 5.94 0.91 -3.02
C ILE A 111 6.10 -0.61 -3.08
N GLY A 112 5.58 -1.33 -2.08
CA GLY A 112 5.64 -2.78 -2.05
C GLY A 112 4.89 -3.42 -3.21
N TYR A 113 3.73 -2.88 -3.54
CA TYR A 113 2.98 -3.32 -4.71
C TYR A 113 3.77 -3.15 -6.01
N ILE A 114 4.35 -1.96 -6.23
CA ILE A 114 5.14 -1.67 -7.43
C ILE A 114 6.36 -2.58 -7.51
N ALA A 115 7.13 -2.70 -6.43
CA ALA A 115 8.33 -3.52 -6.39
C ALA A 115 8.09 -5.01 -6.73
N TRP A 116 6.87 -5.49 -6.47
CA TRP A 116 6.48 -6.89 -6.65
C TRP A 116 5.51 -7.15 -7.80
N ILE A 117 5.23 -6.16 -8.66
CA ILE A 117 4.44 -6.35 -9.89
C ILE A 117 4.79 -7.65 -10.65
N PRO A 118 6.07 -8.03 -10.88
CA PRO A 118 6.38 -9.22 -11.66
C PRO A 118 5.98 -10.54 -10.99
N PHE A 119 5.76 -10.53 -9.67
CA PHE A 119 5.40 -11.72 -8.88
C PHE A 119 3.97 -11.62 -8.33
N LEU A 120 3.06 -10.93 -9.03
CA LEU A 120 1.79 -10.42 -8.50
C LEU A 120 2.04 -9.38 -7.41
N GLY A 121 1.95 -8.09 -7.75
CA GLY A 121 2.19 -6.96 -6.82
C GLY A 121 1.48 -7.06 -5.46
N LEU A 122 0.38 -7.82 -5.39
CA LEU A 122 -0.30 -8.17 -4.15
C LEU A 122 0.62 -8.85 -3.11
N LEU A 123 1.61 -9.66 -3.54
CA LEU A 123 2.58 -10.28 -2.63
C LEU A 123 3.41 -9.24 -1.89
N GLY A 124 3.93 -8.22 -2.60
CA GLY A 124 4.66 -7.12 -1.97
C GLY A 124 3.77 -6.27 -1.05
N TRP A 125 2.50 -6.07 -1.43
CA TRP A 125 1.50 -5.43 -0.57
C TRP A 125 1.33 -6.21 0.73
N VAL A 126 1.08 -7.52 0.65
CA VAL A 126 0.87 -8.43 1.80
C VAL A 126 2.11 -8.46 2.68
N MET A 127 3.31 -8.53 2.10
CA MET A 127 4.57 -8.51 2.85
C MET A 127 4.70 -7.24 3.70
N TRP A 128 4.31 -6.08 3.17
CA TRP A 128 4.35 -4.82 3.91
C TRP A 128 3.19 -4.62 4.89
N THR A 129 2.15 -5.47 4.89
CA THR A 129 1.01 -5.31 5.82
C THR A 129 1.44 -5.30 7.28
N ALA A 130 2.28 -6.25 7.70
CA ALA A 130 2.73 -6.35 9.09
C ALA A 130 3.51 -5.11 9.56
N PRO A 131 4.60 -4.67 8.91
CA PRO A 131 5.29 -3.45 9.31
C PRO A 131 4.45 -2.20 9.07
N GLY A 132 3.74 -2.10 7.94
CA GLY A 132 2.93 -0.94 7.58
C GLY A 132 1.80 -0.68 8.58
N VAL A 133 1.13 -1.72 9.08
CA VAL A 133 0.08 -1.60 10.10
C VAL A 133 0.68 -1.17 11.44
N LEU A 134 1.81 -1.74 11.86
CA LEU A 134 2.49 -1.36 13.10
C LEU A 134 2.90 0.12 13.09
N LEU A 135 3.47 0.59 11.97
CA LEU A 135 3.91 1.98 11.81
C LEU A 135 2.74 2.96 11.71
N THR A 136 1.70 2.61 10.96
CA THR A 136 0.48 3.41 10.84
C THR A 136 -0.23 3.52 12.19
N ALA A 137 -0.35 2.41 12.92
CA ALA A 137 -0.92 2.39 14.26
C ALA A 137 -0.09 3.23 15.24
N ALA A 138 1.25 3.11 15.21
CA ALA A 138 2.14 3.93 16.04
C ALA A 138 1.94 5.43 15.78
N GLY A 139 1.86 5.83 14.51
CA GLY A 139 1.65 7.22 14.13
C GLY A 139 0.25 7.75 14.48
N LEU A 140 -0.81 6.94 14.31
CA LEU A 140 -2.17 7.31 14.74
C LEU A 140 -2.27 7.46 16.27
N LEU A 141 -1.74 6.50 17.03
CA LEU A 141 -1.72 6.58 18.50
C LEU A 141 -0.90 7.78 18.99
N ALA A 142 0.20 8.11 18.28
CA ALA A 142 1.01 9.29 18.55
C ALA A 142 0.27 10.61 18.33
N LEU A 143 -0.70 10.66 17.40
CA LEU A 143 -1.56 11.83 17.17
C LEU A 143 -2.70 11.93 18.19
N ILE A 144 -3.31 10.81 18.56
CA ILE A 144 -4.57 10.80 19.33
C ILE A 144 -4.34 11.08 20.84
N SER A 145 -3.16 10.76 21.38
CA SER A 145 -2.79 10.93 22.81
C SER A 145 -3.70 10.19 23.81
N PRO A 146 -3.18 9.74 24.97
CA PRO A 146 -4.01 9.14 26.03
C PRO A 146 -5.09 10.09 26.58
N GLN A 147 -4.81 11.40 26.61
CA GLN A 147 -5.73 12.43 27.10
C GLN A 147 -6.89 12.68 26.12
N GLY A 148 -6.60 12.69 24.81
CA GLY A 148 -7.62 12.74 23.76
C GLY A 148 -8.53 11.51 23.79
N LEU A 149 -7.94 10.31 23.97
CA LEU A 149 -8.72 9.08 24.14
C LEU A 149 -9.65 9.14 25.37
N ARG A 150 -9.17 9.63 26.52
CA ARG A 150 -10.00 9.83 27.73
C ARG A 150 -11.13 10.85 27.53
N SER A 151 -10.93 11.88 26.70
CA SER A 151 -12.00 12.83 26.38
C SER A 151 -13.07 12.24 25.45
N ILE A 152 -12.69 11.31 24.57
CA ILE A 152 -13.61 10.63 23.63
C ILE A 152 -14.32 9.45 24.30
N LEU A 153 -13.63 8.71 25.18
CA LEU A 153 -14.15 7.60 25.97
C LEU A 153 -14.75 8.04 27.31
N GLY A 154 -14.76 9.33 27.60
CA GLY A 154 -15.20 9.95 28.84
C GLY A 154 -16.73 9.90 29.00
N GLN A 155 -17.27 8.69 29.16
CA GLN A 155 -18.62 8.42 29.65
C GLN A 155 -18.83 6.97 30.15
N ALA A 156 -17.82 6.10 30.19
CA ALA A 156 -18.01 4.71 30.62
C ALA A 156 -17.99 4.49 32.15
N ASP A 157 -17.26 5.28 32.95
CA ASP A 157 -17.01 4.93 34.36
C ASP A 157 -17.39 6.03 35.36
N ALA A 158 -18.69 6.37 35.42
CA ALA A 158 -19.25 7.19 36.49
C ALA A 158 -19.55 6.40 37.79
N GLU A 159 -19.24 5.11 37.87
CA GLU A 159 -19.42 4.30 39.08
C GLU A 159 -18.31 3.24 39.18
N GLU A 160 -17.22 3.51 39.90
CA GLU A 160 -16.56 2.53 40.79
C GLU A 160 -15.28 3.10 41.45
N GLY A 161 -15.06 2.66 42.70
CA GLY A 161 -14.30 3.37 43.73
C GLY A 161 -12.78 3.52 43.55
N HIS A 162 -12.26 4.47 44.33
CA HIS A 162 -10.84 4.78 44.49
C HIS A 162 -10.03 3.57 44.99
N GLY A 163 -9.20 2.98 44.13
CA GLY A 163 -8.19 2.00 44.55
C GLY A 163 -7.72 1.05 43.44
N LYS A 164 -8.55 0.79 42.42
CA LYS A 164 -8.28 -0.19 41.34
C LYS A 164 -8.25 0.41 39.91
N ARG A 165 -8.09 1.73 39.78
CA ARG A 165 -8.15 2.43 38.48
C ARG A 165 -6.92 2.21 37.57
N ARG A 166 -5.77 1.82 38.13
CA ARG A 166 -4.49 1.66 37.41
C ARG A 166 -4.47 0.57 36.33
N PRO A 167 -4.95 -0.67 36.56
CA PRO A 167 -4.95 -1.72 35.52
C PRO A 167 -6.01 -1.53 34.44
N ILE A 168 -7.09 -0.80 34.72
CA ILE A 168 -8.23 -0.63 33.78
C ILE A 168 -7.84 0.31 32.65
N ASP A 169 -7.29 1.49 32.96
CA ASP A 169 -6.81 2.44 31.95
C ASP A 169 -5.72 1.82 31.04
N GLN A 170 -4.85 1.00 31.63
CA GLN A 170 -3.80 0.25 30.93
C GLN A 170 -4.39 -0.80 29.98
N ALA A 171 -5.38 -1.56 30.45
CA ALA A 171 -6.09 -2.53 29.63
C ALA A 171 -6.84 -1.84 28.48
N MET A 172 -7.41 -0.65 28.70
CA MET A 172 -8.12 0.13 27.68
C MET A 172 -7.18 0.65 26.58
N PHE A 173 -5.98 1.13 26.91
CA PHE A 173 -5.03 1.60 25.90
C PHE A 173 -4.45 0.45 25.07
N LEU A 174 -4.17 -0.68 25.72
CA LEU A 174 -3.70 -1.90 25.05
C LEU A 174 -4.80 -2.50 24.16
N SER A 175 -6.05 -2.52 24.63
CA SER A 175 -7.19 -2.98 23.84
C SER A 175 -7.48 -2.05 22.67
N ALA A 176 -7.40 -0.72 22.85
CA ALA A 176 -7.54 0.24 21.76
C ALA A 176 -6.45 0.06 20.70
N SER A 177 -5.21 -0.20 21.13
CA SER A 177 -4.10 -0.50 20.22
C SER A 177 -4.37 -1.76 19.40
N LEU A 178 -4.86 -2.83 20.02
CA LEU A 178 -5.22 -4.08 19.35
C LEU A 178 -6.40 -3.91 18.38
N VAL A 179 -7.42 -3.14 18.76
CA VAL A 179 -8.57 -2.83 17.90
C VAL A 179 -8.13 -2.01 16.68
N VAL A 180 -7.31 -0.99 16.87
CA VAL A 180 -6.74 -0.19 15.77
C VAL A 180 -5.92 -1.09 14.85
N LEU A 181 -5.09 -1.98 15.41
CA LEU A 181 -4.29 -2.91 14.63
C LEU A 181 -5.17 -3.85 13.79
N GLY A 182 -6.18 -4.46 14.41
CA GLY A 182 -7.11 -5.37 13.73
C GLY A 182 -7.98 -4.68 12.69
N PHE A 183 -8.43 -3.46 12.96
CA PHE A 183 -9.21 -2.70 11.98
C PHE A 183 -8.34 -2.26 10.79
N LEU A 184 -7.10 -1.81 11.06
CA LEU A 184 -6.14 -1.46 10.01
C LEU A 184 -5.75 -2.68 9.15
N THR A 185 -5.51 -3.85 9.75
CA THR A 185 -5.21 -5.06 8.96
C THR A 185 -6.38 -5.38 8.03
N VAL A 186 -7.62 -5.38 8.53
CA VAL A 186 -8.80 -5.67 7.72
C VAL A 186 -8.95 -4.63 6.60
N ILE A 187 -8.85 -3.33 6.90
CA ILE A 187 -8.94 -2.27 5.89
C ILE A 187 -7.88 -2.45 4.80
N LEU A 188 -6.63 -2.70 5.18
CA LEU A 188 -5.52 -2.77 4.23
C LEU A 188 -5.55 -4.06 3.41
N LEU A 189 -6.07 -5.16 3.95
CA LEU A 189 -6.34 -6.38 3.20
C LEU A 189 -7.48 -6.19 2.19
N VAL A 190 -8.57 -5.53 2.60
CA VAL A 190 -9.68 -5.20 1.69
C VAL A 190 -9.19 -4.26 0.59
N ALA A 191 -8.38 -3.25 0.92
CA ALA A 191 -7.78 -2.36 -0.07
C ALA A 191 -6.90 -3.13 -1.06
N GLY A 192 -6.05 -4.03 -0.59
CA GLY A 192 -5.22 -4.88 -1.45
C GLY A 192 -6.07 -5.77 -2.37
N PHE A 193 -7.15 -6.37 -1.83
CA PHE A 193 -8.08 -7.18 -2.62
C PHE A 193 -8.80 -6.36 -3.69
N LEU A 194 -9.24 -5.13 -3.38
CA LEU A 194 -9.85 -4.23 -4.34
C LEU A 194 -8.88 -3.84 -5.46
N VAL A 195 -7.64 -3.51 -5.12
CA VAL A 195 -6.59 -3.22 -6.11
C VAL A 195 -6.36 -4.42 -7.02
N TYR A 196 -6.26 -5.63 -6.46
CA TYR A 196 -6.14 -6.86 -7.22
C TYR A 196 -7.33 -7.10 -8.14
N ALA A 197 -8.57 -6.95 -7.65
CA ALA A 197 -9.77 -7.15 -8.45
C ALA A 197 -9.86 -6.17 -9.64
N VAL A 198 -9.45 -4.91 -9.42
CA VAL A 198 -9.37 -3.92 -10.50
C VAL A 198 -8.29 -4.30 -11.51
N GLU A 199 -7.11 -4.69 -11.05
CA GLU A 199 -6.01 -5.10 -11.92
C GLU A 199 -6.37 -6.35 -12.76
N ASP A 200 -6.97 -7.36 -12.15
CA ASP A 200 -7.42 -8.58 -12.82
C ASP A 200 -8.50 -8.29 -13.86
N SER A 201 -9.45 -7.39 -13.54
CA SER A 201 -10.45 -6.92 -14.50
C SER A 201 -9.80 -6.22 -15.70
N ILE A 202 -8.83 -5.33 -15.47
CA ILE A 202 -8.12 -4.62 -16.54
C ILE A 202 -7.29 -5.59 -17.39
N LYS A 203 -6.56 -6.52 -16.75
CA LYS A 203 -5.77 -7.54 -17.45
C LYS A 203 -6.65 -8.51 -18.24
N GLY A 204 -7.82 -8.87 -17.71
CA GLY A 204 -8.77 -9.74 -18.39
C GLY A 204 -9.30 -9.12 -19.68
N GLU A 205 -9.47 -7.79 -19.73
CA GLU A 205 -9.85 -7.07 -20.94
C GLU A 205 -8.66 -6.92 -21.90
N ALA A 206 -7.51 -6.43 -21.43
CA ALA A 206 -6.32 -6.21 -22.26
C ALA A 206 -5.72 -7.52 -22.81
N GLY A 207 -5.68 -8.58 -22.01
CA GLY A 207 -5.21 -9.90 -22.42
C GLY A 207 -6.13 -10.55 -23.44
N ARG A 208 -7.46 -10.37 -23.29
CA ARG A 208 -8.43 -10.84 -24.29
C ARG A 208 -8.25 -10.12 -25.63
N ASP A 209 -8.05 -8.81 -25.62
CA ASP A 209 -7.75 -8.05 -26.84
C ASP A 209 -6.48 -8.57 -27.53
N GLN A 210 -5.44 -8.90 -26.75
CA GLN A 210 -4.19 -9.42 -27.29
C GLN A 210 -4.32 -10.84 -27.86
N ASP A 211 -5.01 -11.74 -27.17
CA ASP A 211 -5.31 -13.10 -27.67
C ASP A 211 -6.13 -13.06 -28.96
N ASP A 212 -7.12 -12.16 -29.03
CA ASP A 212 -7.93 -11.93 -30.23
C ASP A 212 -7.07 -11.38 -31.38
N PHE A 213 -6.11 -10.51 -31.07
CA PHE A 213 -5.18 -9.93 -32.03
C PHE A 213 -4.24 -10.99 -32.63
N ASP A 214 -3.64 -11.83 -31.79
CA ASP A 214 -2.77 -12.93 -32.24
C ASP A 214 -3.57 -13.95 -33.07
N SER A 215 -4.80 -14.24 -32.66
CA SER A 215 -5.71 -15.11 -33.41
C SER A 215 -6.09 -14.52 -34.79
N ALA A 216 -6.23 -13.20 -34.87
CA ALA A 216 -6.49 -12.48 -36.12
C ALA A 216 -5.30 -12.57 -37.08
N ILE A 217 -4.09 -12.32 -36.59
CA ILE A 217 -2.84 -12.46 -37.38
C ILE A 217 -2.69 -13.88 -37.91
N ILE A 218 -2.87 -14.88 -37.04
CA ILE A 218 -2.80 -16.30 -37.42
C ILE A 218 -3.85 -16.63 -38.49
N SER A 219 -5.06 -16.09 -38.38
CA SER A 219 -6.10 -16.30 -39.38
C SER A 219 -5.73 -15.67 -40.73
N GLY A 220 -5.16 -14.46 -40.72
CA GLY A 220 -4.65 -13.79 -41.92
C GLY A 220 -3.50 -14.57 -42.58
N SER A 221 -2.54 -15.07 -41.80
CA SER A 221 -1.44 -15.87 -42.35
C SER A 221 -1.90 -17.19 -42.98
N MET A 222 -3.02 -17.75 -42.51
CA MET A 222 -3.69 -18.90 -43.13
C MET A 222 -4.59 -18.52 -44.33
N GLY A 223 -4.60 -17.25 -44.75
CA GLY A 223 -5.40 -16.76 -45.88
C GLY A 223 -6.88 -16.52 -45.56
N ARG A 224 -7.30 -16.67 -44.30
CA ARG A 224 -8.68 -16.42 -43.83
C ARG A 224 -8.84 -14.97 -43.41
N TRP A 225 -8.73 -14.08 -44.38
CA TRP A 225 -8.76 -12.63 -44.17
C TRP A 225 -10.12 -12.12 -43.67
N ASP A 226 -11.22 -12.78 -44.04
CA ASP A 226 -12.56 -12.48 -43.54
C ASP A 226 -12.68 -12.64 -42.03
N LYS A 227 -12.08 -13.72 -41.49
CA LYS A 227 -12.05 -14.00 -40.07
C LYS A 227 -11.11 -13.03 -39.33
N ALA A 228 -9.98 -12.69 -39.94
CA ALA A 228 -9.06 -11.69 -39.39
C ALA A 228 -9.72 -10.32 -39.27
N VAL A 229 -10.39 -9.85 -40.32
CA VAL A 229 -11.15 -8.59 -40.31
C VAL A 229 -12.20 -8.59 -39.20
N LYS A 230 -12.97 -9.67 -39.04
CA LYS A 230 -13.97 -9.77 -37.98
C LYS A 230 -13.35 -9.67 -36.58
N SER A 231 -12.21 -10.33 -36.35
CA SER A 231 -11.50 -10.21 -35.07
C SER A 231 -10.98 -8.79 -34.82
N TYR A 232 -10.48 -8.09 -35.85
CA TYR A 232 -10.08 -6.69 -35.71
C TYR A 232 -11.29 -5.77 -35.47
N ASP A 233 -12.43 -6.02 -36.12
CA ASP A 233 -13.68 -5.30 -35.86
C ASP A 233 -14.13 -5.47 -34.40
N ASP A 234 -14.03 -6.68 -33.84
CA ASP A 234 -14.38 -6.96 -32.44
C ASP A 234 -13.42 -6.25 -31.45
N ILE A 235 -12.14 -6.09 -31.80
CA ILE A 235 -11.16 -5.31 -31.01
C ILE A 235 -11.49 -3.81 -31.09
N ILE A 236 -11.76 -3.29 -32.29
CA ILE A 236 -12.12 -1.88 -32.52
C ILE A 236 -13.43 -1.51 -31.80
N ALA A 237 -14.41 -2.42 -31.77
CA ALA A 237 -15.67 -2.21 -31.06
C ALA A 237 -15.47 -2.01 -29.55
N ARG A 238 -14.47 -2.67 -28.96
CA ARG A 238 -14.07 -2.50 -27.56
C ARG A 238 -13.19 -1.27 -27.34
N ASN A 239 -12.20 -1.06 -28.21
CA ASN A 239 -11.24 0.03 -28.13
C ASN A 239 -11.11 0.75 -29.48
N GLN A 240 -11.93 1.78 -29.67
CA GLN A 240 -11.97 2.57 -30.90
C GLN A 240 -10.66 3.35 -31.14
N SER A 241 -9.87 3.61 -30.10
CA SER A 241 -8.57 4.26 -30.17
C SER A 241 -7.40 3.32 -30.48
N ASN A 242 -7.65 2.02 -30.71
CA ASN A 242 -6.59 1.07 -31.02
C ASN A 242 -6.11 1.23 -32.48
N VAL A 243 -5.12 2.12 -32.67
CA VAL A 243 -4.50 2.42 -33.97
C VAL A 243 -4.04 1.16 -34.70
N ARG A 244 -3.40 0.24 -33.98
CA ARG A 244 -2.85 -0.99 -34.56
C ARG A 244 -3.95 -1.88 -35.13
N ALA A 245 -5.10 -1.98 -34.45
CA ALA A 245 -6.24 -2.76 -34.95
C ALA A 245 -6.82 -2.19 -36.24
N TRP A 246 -6.87 -0.85 -36.38
CA TRP A 246 -7.29 -0.18 -37.63
C TRP A 246 -6.33 -0.43 -38.79
N GLU A 247 -5.02 -0.39 -38.55
CA GLU A 247 -4.00 -0.66 -39.57
C GLU A 247 -4.04 -2.11 -40.06
N GLU A 248 -4.11 -3.07 -39.13
CA GLU A 248 -4.17 -4.49 -39.49
C GLU A 248 -5.50 -4.87 -40.17
N ARG A 249 -6.59 -4.21 -39.77
CA ARG A 249 -7.88 -4.32 -40.47
C ARG A 249 -7.75 -3.84 -41.92
N ALA A 250 -7.11 -2.69 -42.15
CA ALA A 250 -6.88 -2.17 -43.50
C ALA A 250 -6.07 -3.15 -44.34
N TYR A 251 -4.98 -3.67 -43.77
CA TYR A 251 -4.14 -4.67 -44.42
C TYR A 251 -4.95 -5.92 -44.80
N ALA A 252 -5.74 -6.47 -43.88
CA ALA A 252 -6.56 -7.64 -44.15
C ALA A 252 -7.64 -7.36 -45.23
N LEU A 253 -8.24 -6.17 -45.24
CA LEU A 253 -9.21 -5.74 -46.26
C LEU A 253 -8.57 -5.57 -47.64
N GLU A 254 -7.34 -5.05 -47.70
CA GLU A 254 -6.55 -4.95 -48.94
C GLU A 254 -6.28 -6.34 -49.53
N ARG A 255 -5.91 -7.31 -48.69
CA ARG A 255 -5.72 -8.71 -49.09
C ARG A 255 -7.00 -9.37 -49.61
N MET A 256 -8.17 -8.83 -49.26
CA MET A 256 -9.48 -9.24 -49.79
C MET A 256 -9.93 -8.43 -51.02
N GLY A 257 -9.15 -7.44 -51.46
CA GLY A 257 -9.52 -6.52 -52.55
C GLY A 257 -10.57 -5.47 -52.19
N LYS A 258 -10.83 -5.26 -50.89
CA LYS A 258 -11.80 -4.27 -50.38
C LYS A 258 -11.13 -2.93 -50.10
N TYR A 259 -10.60 -2.30 -51.14
CA TYR A 259 -9.75 -1.10 -51.03
C TYR A 259 -10.45 0.11 -50.40
N GLU A 260 -11.74 0.31 -50.66
CA GLU A 260 -12.50 1.44 -50.10
C GLU A 260 -12.58 1.35 -48.56
N GLN A 261 -12.96 0.18 -48.03
CA GLN A 261 -13.02 -0.05 -46.59
C GLN A 261 -11.62 -0.07 -45.94
N ALA A 262 -10.59 -0.47 -46.68
CA ALA A 262 -9.21 -0.39 -46.22
C ALA A 262 -8.76 1.06 -46.04
N ASN A 263 -9.06 1.93 -47.00
CA ASN A 263 -8.76 3.36 -46.92
C ASN A 263 -9.50 4.03 -45.75
N GLU A 264 -10.79 3.73 -45.54
CA GLU A 264 -11.53 4.22 -44.36
C GLU A 264 -10.84 3.82 -43.04
N SER A 265 -10.28 2.62 -42.99
CA SER A 265 -9.57 2.13 -41.80
C SER A 265 -8.25 2.87 -41.59
N LEU A 266 -7.50 3.13 -42.66
CA LEU A 266 -6.26 3.90 -42.60
C LEU A 266 -6.51 5.36 -42.22
N GLU A 267 -7.55 5.99 -42.77
CA GLU A 267 -7.95 7.36 -42.40
C GLU A 267 -8.28 7.46 -40.91
N MET A 268 -8.97 6.46 -40.36
CA MET A 268 -9.23 6.41 -38.92
C MET A 268 -7.96 6.22 -38.10
N ALA A 269 -7.04 5.35 -38.53
CA ALA A 269 -5.75 5.16 -37.88
C ALA A 269 -4.90 6.45 -37.88
N GLU A 270 -4.82 7.14 -39.02
CA GLU A 270 -4.11 8.41 -39.16
C GLU A 270 -4.72 9.51 -38.29
N LYS A 271 -6.05 9.60 -38.26
CA LYS A 271 -6.76 10.55 -37.41
C LYS A 271 -6.43 10.33 -35.94
N LEU A 272 -6.42 9.08 -35.48
CA LEU A 272 -6.08 8.75 -34.09
C LEU A 272 -4.62 9.09 -33.74
N LYS A 273 -3.67 8.81 -34.65
CA LYS A 273 -2.26 9.19 -34.47
C LYS A 273 -2.04 10.70 -34.41
N SER A 274 -2.88 11.49 -35.09
CA SER A 274 -2.76 12.96 -35.12
C SER A 274 -3.31 13.65 -33.86
N VAL A 275 -3.96 12.89 -32.97
CA VAL A 275 -4.62 13.40 -31.75
C VAL A 275 -3.76 13.11 -30.48
N GLU A 276 -2.78 12.21 -30.56
CA GLU A 276 -1.73 11.98 -29.54
C GLU A 276 -0.59 13.01 -29.62
#